data_AF-A0A026W055-F1
#
_entry.id   AF-A0A026W055-F1
#
_cell.length_a   1.000
_cell.length_b   1.000
_cell.length_c   1.000
_cell.angle_alpha   90.00
_cell.angle_beta   90.00
_cell.angle_gamma   90.00
#
_symmetry.space_group_name_H-M   'P 1'
#
loop_
_entity.id
_entity.type
_entity.pdbx_description
1 polymer ?
#
loop_
_entity_poly.entity_id
_entity_poly.type
_entity_poly.pdbx_seq_one_letter_code
_entity_poly.pdbx_strand_id
1 'polypeptide(L)' 'MVPIKCGTCESGTRQVILQYNTIQSHVIKGTKDIIYLLGWGVLPHAVYSLNLGSLDYDLFRSLQRPVATMWMHTLKV' A
#
# COMPACT_ATOMS: atom_id res chain seq x y z
N MET A 1 -13.22 7.52 -12.79
CA MET A 1 -12.56 6.22 -13.03
C MET A 1 -11.36 6.49 -13.94
N VAL A 2 -10.13 6.49 -13.40
CA VAL A 2 -8.92 6.76 -14.21
C VAL A 2 -8.39 5.40 -14.70
N PRO A 3 -8.12 5.22 -16.00
CA PRO A 3 -7.62 3.94 -16.50
C PRO A 3 -6.22 3.68 -15.96
N ILE A 4 -6.03 2.51 -15.33
CA ILE A 4 -4.72 2.01 -14.93
C ILE A 4 -4.03 1.57 -16.22
N LYS A 5 -2.98 2.29 -16.63
CA LYS A 5 -2.19 1.92 -17.81
C LYS A 5 -1.35 0.70 -17.44
N CYS A 6 -1.74 -0.46 -17.93
CA CYS A 6 -0.98 -1.69 -17.88
C CYS A 6 0.25 -1.54 -18.80
N GLY A 7 1.44 -1.43 -18.23
CA GLY A 7 2.68 -1.53 -18.98
C GLY A 7 2.82 -2.98 -19.45
N THR A 8 3.06 -3.18 -20.76
CA THR A 8 3.17 -4.50 -21.40
C THR A 8 4.17 -5.39 -20.67
N CYS A 9 3.71 -6.50 -20.12
CA CYS A 9 4.57 -7.54 -19.56
C CYS A 9 5.04 -8.45 -20.69
N GLU A 10 6.35 -8.48 -20.93
CA GLU A 10 6.96 -9.55 -21.72
C GLU A 10 6.99 -10.83 -20.86
N SER A 11 6.37 -11.88 -21.41
CA SER A 11 6.48 -13.30 -21.02
C SER A 11 6.21 -13.68 -19.54
N GLY A 12 5.01 -14.22 -19.30
CA GLY A 12 4.76 -15.26 -18.28
C GLY A 12 4.66 -14.88 -16.80
N THR A 13 5.00 -13.65 -16.40
CA THR A 13 4.92 -13.20 -14.99
C THR A 13 3.72 -12.28 -14.75
N ARG A 14 2.99 -12.49 -13.64
CA ARG A 14 1.86 -11.63 -13.24
C ARG A 14 2.40 -10.27 -12.82
N GLN A 15 1.89 -9.20 -13.42
CA GLN A 15 2.25 -7.84 -13.06
C GLN A 15 1.87 -7.52 -11.62
N VAL A 16 2.79 -6.95 -10.85
CA VAL A 16 2.51 -6.45 -9.50
C VAL A 16 1.91 -5.05 -9.60
N ILE A 17 0.74 -4.87 -8.98
CA ILE A 17 0.09 -3.56 -8.82
C ILE A 17 0.12 -3.21 -7.33
N LEU A 18 0.83 -2.12 -7.01
CA LEU A 18 0.96 -1.61 -5.66
C LEU A 18 -0.16 -0.62 -5.35
N GLN A 19 -0.92 -0.90 -4.29
CA GLN A 19 -1.87 0.02 -3.68
C GLN A 19 -1.29 0.53 -2.36
N TYR A 20 -1.05 1.84 -2.24
CA TYR A 20 -0.55 2.46 -1.02
C TYR A 20 -1.18 3.83 -0.80
N ASN A 21 -1.20 4.30 0.44
CA ASN A 21 -1.72 5.61 0.78
C ASN A 21 -0.67 6.69 0.50
N THR A 22 -1.05 7.75 -0.21
CA THR A 22 -0.15 8.86 -0.59
C THR A 22 0.04 9.91 0.51
N ILE A 23 -0.25 9.58 1.78
CA ILE A 23 0.03 10.50 2.90
C ILE A 23 1.53 10.80 2.89
N GLN A 24 1.84 12.08 3.09
CA GLN A 24 3.03 12.84 2.70
C GLN A 24 4.42 12.19 2.91
N SER A 25 4.57 11.19 3.77
CA SER A 25 5.83 10.50 4.03
C SER A 25 6.20 9.43 2.97
N HIS A 26 5.24 8.87 2.23
CA HIS A 26 5.50 7.81 1.24
C HIS A 26 5.77 8.35 -0.17
N VAL A 27 5.59 9.66 -0.37
CA VAL A 27 5.82 10.37 -1.64
C VAL A 27 7.26 10.91 -1.70
N ILE A 28 8.16 10.35 -0.89
CA ILE A 28 9.60 10.63 -0.97
C ILE A 28 10.11 10.11 -2.31
N LYS A 29 10.87 10.94 -3.03
CA LYS A 29 11.38 10.69 -4.38
C LYS A 29 11.99 9.29 -4.55
N GLY A 30 12.78 8.85 -3.56
CA GLY A 30 13.43 7.53 -3.58
C GLY A 30 12.45 6.35 -3.61
N THR A 31 11.26 6.46 -3.00
CA THR A 31 10.26 5.39 -3.05
C THR A 31 9.67 5.23 -4.45
N LYS A 32 9.45 6.34 -5.17
CA LYS A 32 8.97 6.31 -6.56
C LYS A 32 10.01 5.73 -7.51
N ASP A 33 11.28 6.08 -7.29
CA ASP A 33 12.39 5.58 -8.10
C ASP A 33 12.54 4.05 -7.97
N ILE A 34 12.38 3.52 -6.76
CA ILE A 34 12.39 2.08 -6.51
C ILE A 34 11.18 1.38 -7.14
N ILE A 35 9.97 1.93 -6.99
CA ILE A 35 8.75 1.36 -7.60
C ILE A 35 8.88 1.30 -9.13
N TYR A 36 9.46 2.34 -9.73
CA TYR A 36 9.74 2.38 -11.15
C TYR A 36 10.80 1.35 -11.56
N LEU A 37 11.90 1.24 -10.80
CA LEU A 37 12.95 0.24 -11.05
C LEU A 37 12.42 -1.20 -10.97
N LEU A 38 11.47 -1.47 -10.07
CA LEU A 38 10.82 -2.77 -9.91
C LEU A 38 9.76 -3.05 -11.00
N GLY A 39 9.42 -2.07 -11.85
CA GLY A 39 8.41 -2.21 -12.90
C GLY A 39 6.99 -2.40 -12.36
N TRP A 40 6.71 -1.95 -11.13
CA TRP A 40 5.41 -2.13 -10.50
C TRP A 40 4.42 -1.07 -10.96
N GLY A 41 3.19 -1.51 -11.27
CA GLY A 41 2.08 -0.59 -11.49
C GLY A 41 1.66 0.07 -10.18
N VAL A 42 1.28 1.35 -10.21
CA VAL A 42 0.75 2.05 -9.02
C VAL A 42 -0.74 2.30 -9.20
N LEU A 43 -1.54 1.84 -8.24
CA LEU A 43 -2.95 2.15 -8.20
C LEU A 43 -3.17 3.57 -7.65
N PRO A 44 -3.91 4.45 -8.35
CA PRO A 44 -4.22 5.76 -7.82
C PRO A 44 -5.09 5.62 -6.56
N HIS A 45 -4.63 6.17 -5.45
CA HIS A 45 -5.38 6.21 -4.19
C HIS A 45 -5.79 7.64 -3.88
N ALA A 46 -7.04 7.83 -3.43
CA ALA A 46 -7.52 9.15 -3.06
C ALA A 46 -6.93 9.56 -1.70
N VAL A 47 -6.49 10.81 -1.59
CA VAL A 47 -5.91 11.34 -0.35
C VAL A 47 -6.94 11.24 0.78
N TYR A 48 -6.52 10.72 1.94
CA TYR A 48 -7.36 10.51 3.13
C TYR A 48 -8.49 9.49 3.00
N SER A 49 -8.44 8.59 2.02
CA SER A 49 -9.48 7.56 1.86
C SER A 49 -9.16 6.27 2.61
N LEU A 50 -9.25 6.35 3.95
CA LEU A 50 -9.03 5.22 4.85
C LEU A 50 -9.96 4.02 4.53
N ASN A 51 -11.15 4.30 4.02
CA ASN A 51 -12.15 3.28 3.69
C ASN A 51 -11.87 2.56 2.35
N LEU A 52 -10.90 3.03 1.56
CA LEU A 52 -10.50 2.43 0.29
C LEU A 52 -9.23 1.58 0.39
N GLY A 53 -8.50 1.64 1.51
CA GLY A 53 -7.35 0.78 1.77
C GLY A 53 -7.79 -0.54 2.39
N SER A 54 -7.61 -1.66 1.68
CA SER A 54 -7.91 -3.00 2.24
C SER A 54 -7.08 -3.28 3.51
N LEU A 55 -5.87 -2.71 3.59
CA LEU A 55 -5.05 -2.80 4.80
C LEU A 55 -5.68 -2.07 5.99
N ASP A 56 -6.14 -0.84 5.78
CA ASP A 56 -6.68 0.02 6.84
C ASP A 56 -8.05 -0.47 7.33
N TYR A 57 -8.94 -0.82 6.41
CA TYR A 57 -10.30 -1.20 6.75
C TYR A 57 -10.47 -2.68 7.11
N ASP A 58 -9.80 -3.60 6.42
CA ASP A 58 -10.01 -5.04 6.65
C ASP A 58 -9.00 -5.57 7.65
N LEU A 59 -7.70 -5.40 7.37
CA LEU A 59 -6.65 -6.00 8.19
C LEU A 59 -6.56 -5.33 9.57
N PHE A 60 -6.33 -4.02 9.63
CA PHE A 60 -6.14 -3.35 10.93
C PHE A 60 -7.40 -3.38 11.78
N ARG A 61 -8.59 -3.28 11.18
CA ARG A 61 -9.85 -3.46 11.90
C ARG A 61 -9.99 -4.87 12.48
N SER A 62 -9.59 -5.91 11.76
CA SER A 62 -9.59 -7.28 12.29
C SER A 62 -8.61 -7.45 13.45
N LEU A 63 -7.47 -6.74 13.40
CA LEU A 63 -6.42 -6.77 14.42
C LEU A 63 -6.74 -5.93 15.66
N GLN A 64 -7.65 -4.95 15.59
CA GLN A 64 -8.02 -4.13 16.74
C GLN A 64 -8.47 -4.95 17.96
N ARG A 65 -9.26 -6.00 17.74
CA ARG A 65 -9.77 -6.84 18.83
C ARG A 65 -8.67 -7.61 19.58
N PRO A 66 -7.82 -8.41 18.90
CA PRO A 66 -6.76 -9.16 19.57
C PRO A 66 -5.69 -8.24 20.17
N VAL A 67 -5.34 -7.13 19.49
CA VAL A 67 -4.36 -6.17 20.01
C VAL A 67 -4.87 -5.46 21.26
N ALA A 68 -6.16 -5.10 21.33
CA ALA A 68 -6.74 -4.43 22.50
C ALA A 68 -6.67 -5.29 23.78
N THR A 69 -6.63 -6.61 23.64
CA THR A 69 -6.52 -7.55 24.77
C THR A 69 -5.08 -7.98 25.07
N MET A 70 -4.11 -7.54 24.27
CA MET A 70 -2.73 -7.99 24.38
C MET A 70 -1.90 -7.03 25.24
N TRP A 71 -1.21 -7.58 26.23
CA TRP A 71 -0.24 -6.84 27.04
C TRP A 71 1.10 -6.75 26.31
N MET A 72 1.48 -5.55 25.85
CA MET A 72 2.77 -5.31 25.22
C MET A 72 3.77 -4.76 26.24
N HIS A 73 4.86 -5.51 26.49
CA HIS A 73 5.81 -5.21 27.55
C HIS A 73 6.76 -4.04 27.26
N THR A 74 7.02 -3.71 25.99
CA THR A 74 7.62 -2.46 25.45
C THR A 74 8.25 -2.79 24.10
N LEU A 75 7.95 -2.00 23.07
CA LEU A 75 8.85 -1.82 21.93
C LEU A 75 9.54 -0.48 22.14
N LYS A 76 10.85 -0.49 22.40
CA LYS A 76 11.65 0.74 22.39
C LYS A 76 11.81 1.14 20.92
N VAL A 77 11.20 2.25 20.54
CA VAL A 77 11.40 2.93 19.27
C VAL A 77 12.51 3.96 19.45
#